data_AF-A0A1A2WJY0-F1
#
_entry.id   AF-A0A1A2WJY0-F1
#
_cell.length_a   1.000
_cell.length_b   1.000
_cell.length_c   1.000
_cell.angle_alpha   90.00
_cell.angle_beta   90.00
_cell.angle_gamma   90.00
#
_symmetry.space_group_name_H-M   'P 1'
#
loop_
_entity.id
_entity.type
_entity.pdbx_description
1 polymer ?
#
loop_
_entity_poly.entity_id
_entity_poly.type
_entity_poly.pdbx_seq_one_letter_code
_entity_poly.pdbx_strand_id
1 'polypeptide(L)' 'MLDDALLAILVCPADRGPLVLIGDELLYNPRLRRAYRIEDGIPVLLIDEARDVDDDEHERLMARAHPADPR' A
#
# COMPACT_ATOMS: atom_id res chain seq x y z
N MET A 1 9.49 1.29 13.22
CA MET A 1 9.49 0.17 12.28
C MET A 1 8.17 -0.54 12.46
N LEU A 2 7.31 -0.50 11.43
CA LEU A 2 6.08 -1.30 11.42
C LEU A 2 6.51 -2.78 11.37
N ASP A 3 5.94 -3.62 12.24
CA ASP A 3 6.32 -5.03 12.36
C ASP A 3 6.00 -5.78 11.06
N ASP A 4 6.96 -6.53 10.50
CA ASP A 4 6.80 -7.28 9.24
C ASP A 4 5.60 -8.24 9.28
N ALA A 5 5.30 -8.79 10.47
CA ALA A 5 4.16 -9.66 10.70
C ALA A 5 2.80 -8.92 10.59
N LEU A 6 2.77 -7.62 10.89
CA LEU A 6 1.57 -6.79 10.74
C LEU A 6 1.33 -6.46 9.26
N LEU A 7 2.41 -6.16 8.52
CA LEU A 7 2.37 -5.94 7.07
C LEU A 7 1.90 -7.17 6.28
N ALA A 8 2.28 -8.38 6.72
CA ALA A 8 1.82 -9.64 6.11
C ALA A 8 0.30 -9.86 6.20
N ILE A 9 -0.39 -9.21 7.16
CA ILE A 9 -1.85 -9.27 7.33
C ILE A 9 -2.55 -8.15 6.54
N LEU A 10 -1.83 -7.07 6.20
CA LEU A 10 -2.41 -5.89 5.55
C LEU A 10 -2.71 -6.17 4.08
N VAL A 11 -3.94 -6.61 3.84
CA VAL A 11 -4.52 -6.79 2.51
C VAL A 11 -5.32 -5.56 2.09
N CYS A 12 -5.46 -5.38 0.79
CA CYS A 12 -6.32 -4.34 0.25
C CYS A 12 -7.79 -4.60 0.66
N PRO A 13 -8.53 -3.59 1.15
CA PRO A 13 -9.92 -3.75 1.54
C PRO A 13 -10.86 -4.07 0.36
N ALA A 14 -10.46 -3.71 -0.87
CA ALA A 14 -11.27 -3.90 -2.08
C ALA A 14 -11.10 -5.28 -2.73
N ASP A 15 -9.86 -5.75 -2.93
CA ASP A 15 -9.58 -7.01 -3.64
C ASP A 15 -9.00 -8.11 -2.75
N ARG A 16 -8.74 -7.82 -1.46
CA ARG A 16 -8.12 -8.73 -0.48
C ARG A 16 -6.75 -9.27 -0.89
N GLY A 17 -6.10 -8.66 -1.89
CA GLY A 17 -4.74 -9.03 -2.29
C GLY A 17 -3.68 -8.23 -1.51
N PRO A 18 -2.40 -8.61 -1.66
CA PRO A 18 -1.30 -7.97 -0.95
C PRO A 18 -1.13 -6.50 -1.37
N LEU A 19 -0.67 -5.68 -0.42
CA LEU A 19 -0.28 -4.29 -0.63
C LEU A 19 1.25 -4.16 -0.64
N VAL A 20 1.73 -3.10 -1.28
CA VAL A 20 3.15 -2.77 -1.36
C VAL A 20 3.41 -1.54 -0.49
N LEU A 21 4.42 -1.59 0.37
CA LEU A 21 4.81 -0.44 1.18
C LEU A 21 5.76 0.45 0.38
N ILE A 22 5.47 1.76 0.37
CA ILE A 22 6.29 2.77 -0.29
C ILE A 22 6.93 3.65 0.79
N GLY A 23 8.24 3.44 1.03
CA GLY A 23 8.95 4.09 2.13
C GLY A 23 8.43 3.58 3.48
N ASP A 24 7.65 4.41 4.16
CA ASP A 24 6.88 4.08 5.37
C ASP A 24 5.58 4.93 5.43
N GLU A 25 5.15 5.48 4.28
CA GLU A 25 4.15 6.56 4.21
C GLU A 25 2.85 6.12 3.52
N LEU A 26 2.93 5.07 2.69
CA LEU A 26 1.86 4.70 1.78
C LEU A 26 1.84 3.19 1.56
N LEU A 27 0.63 2.61 1.59
CA LEU A 27 0.35 1.29 1.06
C LEU A 27 -0.26 1.40 -0.34
N TYR A 28 0.28 0.67 -1.29
CA TYR A 28 -0.12 0.73 -2.69
C TYR A 28 -0.62 -0.62 -3.21
N ASN A 29 -1.77 -0.60 -3.89
CA ASN A 29 -2.28 -1.71 -4.67
C ASN A 29 -1.98 -1.47 -6.16
N PRO A 30 -0.96 -2.12 -6.74
CA PRO A 30 -0.63 -1.96 -8.17
C PRO A 30 -1.66 -2.59 -9.12
N ARG A 31 -2.49 -3.53 -8.65
CA ARG A 31 -3.52 -4.21 -9.45
C ARG A 31 -4.72 -3.30 -9.71
N LEU A 32 -5.17 -2.60 -8.66
CA LEU A 32 -6.29 -1.67 -8.73
C LEU A 32 -5.87 -0.21 -8.92
N ARG A 33 -4.56 0.08 -8.93
CA ARG A 33 -3.99 1.43 -8.97
C ARG A 33 -4.53 2.33 -7.87
N ARG A 34 -4.53 1.81 -6.63
CA ARG A 34 -5.04 2.51 -5.44
C ARG A 34 -3.98 2.68 -4.38
N ALA A 35 -3.90 3.89 -3.84
CA ALA A 35 -2.99 4.29 -2.79
C ALA A 35 -3.75 4.58 -1.49
N TYR A 36 -3.25 4.03 -0.38
CA TYR A 36 -3.76 4.22 0.98
C TYR A 36 -2.69 4.90 1.81
N ARG A 37 -3.02 6.03 2.45
CA ARG A 37 -2.09 6.78 3.28
C ARG A 37 -1.88 6.13 4.64
N ILE A 38 -0.74 6.40 5.25
CA ILE A 38 -0.44 6.05 6.63
C ILE A 38 -0.42 7.35 7.46
N GLU A 39 -1.26 7.42 8.48
CA GLU A 39 -1.37 8.59 9.37
C GLU A 39 -1.00 8.16 10.80
N ASP A 40 -0.04 8.85 11.41
CA ASP A 40 0.49 8.52 12.75
C ASP A 40 0.92 7.04 12.90
N GLY A 41 1.42 6.44 11.82
CA GLY A 41 1.80 5.03 11.77
C GLY A 41 0.63 4.05 11.61
N ILE A 42 -0.60 4.55 11.42
CA ILE A 42 -1.81 3.76 11.23
C ILE A 42 -2.22 3.79 9.75
N PRO A 43 -2.28 2.64 9.06
CA PRO A 43 -2.76 2.60 7.68
C PRO A 43 -4.26 2.87 7.59
N VAL A 44 -4.64 3.83 6.74
CA VAL A 44 -6.05 4.16 6.49
C VAL A 44 -6.58 3.30 5.33
N LEU A 45 -7.02 2.08 5.65
CA LEU A 45 -7.55 1.11 4.68
C LEU A 45 -9.06 1.27 4.44
N LEU A 46 -9.50 2.49 4.15
CA LEU A 46 -10.87 2.77 3.74
C LEU A 46 -10.94 2.90 2.22
N ILE A 47 -11.87 2.17 1.59
CA ILE A 47 -12.04 2.18 0.14
C ILE A 47 -12.35 3.58 -0.38
N ASP A 48 -13.19 4.33 0.34
CA ASP A 48 -13.64 5.67 -0.06
C ASP A 48 -12.56 6.74 0.12
N GLU A 49 -11.54 6.46 0.94
CA GLU A 49 -10.39 7.35 1.13
C GLU A 49 -9.18 6.93 0.29
N ALA A 50 -9.31 5.85 -0.48
CA ALA A 50 -8.27 5.42 -1.39
C ALA A 50 -8.12 6.46 -2.52
N ARG A 51 -6.87 6.79 -2.84
CA ARG A 51 -6.55 7.67 -3.96
C ARG A 51 -6.24 6.85 -5.19
N ASP A 52 -6.85 7.21 -6.32
CA ASP A 52 -6.49 6.64 -7.61
C ASP A 52 -5.11 7.13 -8.07
N VAL A 53 -4.36 6.25 -8.71
CA VAL A 53 -2.98 6.47 -9.15
C VAL A 53 -2.95 6.34 -10.67
N ASP A 54 -2.48 7.39 -11.35
CA ASP A 54 -2.29 7.38 -12.80
C ASP A 54 -1.07 6.54 -13.22
N ASP A 55 -0.84 6.39 -14.52
CA ASP A 55 0.24 5.55 -15.03
C ASP A 55 1.63 6.10 -14.69
N ASP A 56 1.82 7.41 -14.82
CA ASP A 56 3.09 8.07 -14.49
C ASP A 56 3.45 7.90 -13.01
N GLU A 57 2.45 8.04 -12.13
CA GLU A 57 2.64 7.84 -10.70
C GLU A 57 2.81 6.36 -10.35
N HIS A 58 2.10 5.46 -11.02
CA HIS A 58 2.31 4.03 -10.83
C HIS A 58 3.77 3.64 -11.07
N GLU A 59 4.37 4.09 -12.17
CA GLU A 59 5.77 3.82 -12.46
C GLU A 59 6.70 4.34 -11.35
N ARG A 60 6.44 5.56 -10.86
CA ARG A 60 7.20 6.16 -9.76
C ARG A 60 7.06 5.37 -8.46
N LEU A 61 5.85 4.92 -8.12
CA LEU A 61 5.61 4.14 -6.91
C LEU A 61 6.23 2.75 -7.00
N MET A 62 6.12 2.08 -8.16
CA MET A 62 6.73 0.77 -8.38
C MET A 62 8.26 0.83 -8.35
N ALA A 63 8.88 1.93 -8.80
CA ALA A 63 10.33 2.12 -8.68
C ALA A 63 10.80 2.27 -7.22
N ARG A 64 9.91 2.69 -6.31
CA ARG A 64 10.18 2.88 -4.88
C ARG A 64 9.63 1.75 -4.01
N ALA A 65 8.95 0.79 -4.62
CA ALA A 65 8.26 -0.28 -3.94
C ALA A 65 9.23 -1.16 -3.18
N HIS A 66 9.00 -1.31 -1.88
CA HIS A 66 9.50 -2.46 -1.16
C HIS A 66 8.34 -3.44 -1.01
N PRO A 67 8.47 -4.70 -1.48
CA PRO A 67 7.47 -5.70 -1.13
C PRO A 67 7.37 -5.74 0.39
N ALA A 68 6.14 -5.66 0.91
CA ALA A 68 5.86 -6.12 2.26
C ALA A 68 6.13 -7.64 2.22
N ASP A 69 7.33 -8.03 2.64
CA ASP A 69 7.88 -9.38 2.45
C ASP A 69 7.00 -10.43 3.13
N PRO A 70 6.54 -11.48 2.41
CA PRO A 70 5.92 -12.64 3.02
C PRO A 70 7.02 -13.58 3.54
N ARG A 71 7.48 -13.37 4.78
CA ARG A 71 8.21 -14.42 5.51
C ARG A 71 7.24 -15.40 6.16
#